data_AF-D2RH70-F1
#
_entry.id   AF-D2RH70-F1
#
_cell.length_a   1.000
_cell.length_b   1.000
_cell.length_c   1.000
_cell.angle_alpha   90.00
_cell.angle_beta   90.00
_cell.angle_gamma   90.00
#
_symmetry.space_group_name_H-M   'P 1'
#
loop_
_entity.id
_entity.type
_entity.pdbx_description
1 polymer ?
#
loop_
_entity_poly.entity_id
_entity_poly.type
_entity_poly.pdbx_seq_one_letter_code
_entity_poly.pdbx_strand_id
1 'polypeptide(L)'
;MIGVYSNLYYPTRWVPLRRRGLGWQRCNEMYEEHGCIASCGLAYDKILELVLDIKGCNLHCKYCWCWKMRYHSEDIKKSPKDVLRDLECRFDEVVKDKFVSKKGYRIGVIRITGNEPSLQWDHVKEVLKLIDRSERLRSFKVIIETNGVAFAKMDVNGLDNLEINIDIDVSFKGVNYDQFEWLSSVKREYFRYQIEGFVKLFDYYEGTNVSVNPVLGINHAENYCVWKRGKKYVMDVEIIDKYGNKLNFYDYSKDFEEEVLSRKELRYDEAPFREYFGINRETTRLVVAVVYKGRRYLHILPSELPDLI
;
A
#
# COMPACT_ATOMS: atom_id res chain seq x y z
N MET A 1 10.80 3.86 -22.09
CA MET A 1 10.63 4.29 -20.69
C MET A 1 10.94 3.13 -19.77
N ILE A 2 11.63 3.35 -18.66
CA ILE A 2 12.06 2.30 -17.73
C ILE A 2 11.50 2.62 -16.35
N GLY A 3 10.83 1.66 -15.74
CA GLY A 3 10.37 1.73 -14.37
C GLY A 3 11.38 1.13 -13.40
N VAL A 4 11.32 1.59 -12.15
CA VAL A 4 12.18 1.16 -11.04
C VAL A 4 11.31 0.54 -9.95
N TYR A 5 11.60 -0.70 -9.63
CA TYR A 5 10.86 -1.54 -8.70
C TYR A 5 11.77 -2.07 -7.61
N SER A 6 11.14 -2.66 -6.59
CA SER A 6 11.80 -3.45 -5.56
C SER A 6 10.99 -4.70 -5.28
N ASN A 7 11.66 -5.81 -5.01
CA ASN A 7 11.04 -7.05 -4.57
C ASN A 7 11.37 -7.37 -3.10
N LEU A 8 11.89 -6.41 -2.33
CA LEU A 8 12.33 -6.65 -0.94
C LEU A 8 11.24 -7.30 -0.07
N TYR A 9 9.97 -7.01 -0.33
CA TYR A 9 8.83 -7.55 0.39
C TYR A 9 8.06 -8.64 -0.35
N TYR A 10 8.64 -9.21 -1.40
CA TYR A 10 8.21 -10.52 -1.91
C TYR A 10 7.91 -11.45 -0.73
N PRO A 11 8.82 -11.58 0.27
CA PRO A 11 8.66 -12.47 1.40
C PRO A 11 7.46 -12.31 2.31
N THR A 12 6.95 -11.11 2.38
CA THR A 12 5.92 -10.79 3.37
C THR A 12 4.55 -11.15 2.83
N ARG A 13 4.35 -11.02 1.52
CA ARG A 13 3.07 -11.20 0.83
C ARG A 13 2.61 -12.66 0.79
N TRP A 14 3.54 -13.62 0.92
CA TRP A 14 3.21 -15.05 0.97
C TRP A 14 2.86 -15.58 2.36
N VAL A 15 3.22 -14.89 3.45
CA VAL A 15 2.97 -15.38 4.81
C VAL A 15 1.48 -15.67 5.04
N PRO A 16 0.52 -14.81 4.65
CA PRO A 16 -0.90 -15.11 4.77
C PRO A 16 -1.36 -16.31 3.93
N LEU A 17 -0.71 -16.56 2.79
CA LEU A 17 -1.03 -17.64 1.86
C LEU A 17 -0.52 -18.99 2.39
N ARG A 18 0.72 -19.00 2.92
CA ARG A 18 1.30 -20.18 3.59
C ARG A 18 0.47 -20.61 4.79
N ARG A 19 -0.02 -19.66 5.60
CA ARG A 19 -0.93 -19.94 6.73
C ARG A 19 -2.25 -20.58 6.29
N ARG A 20 -2.69 -20.34 5.04
CA ARG A 20 -3.86 -20.97 4.41
C ARG A 20 -3.51 -22.29 3.71
N GLY A 21 -2.27 -22.75 3.82
CA GLY A 21 -1.75 -23.96 3.19
C GLY A 21 -1.72 -23.87 1.66
N LEU A 22 -1.43 -22.68 1.11
CA LEU A 22 -1.07 -22.49 -0.29
C LEU A 22 0.47 -22.51 -0.39
N GLY A 23 1.02 -23.19 -1.39
CA GLY A 23 2.44 -23.57 -1.40
C GLY A 23 3.14 -23.46 -2.75
N TRP A 24 2.74 -22.53 -3.62
CA TRP A 24 3.27 -22.46 -4.99
C TRP A 24 4.63 -21.78 -5.10
N GLN A 25 5.03 -21.01 -4.09
CA GLN A 25 6.21 -20.18 -4.23
C GLN A 25 7.48 -21.01 -4.05
N ARG A 26 8.21 -21.16 -5.16
CA ARG A 26 9.47 -21.90 -5.24
C ARG A 26 10.69 -21.09 -4.76
N CYS A 27 10.55 -19.77 -4.61
CA CYS A 27 11.53 -18.93 -3.92
C CYS A 27 11.41 -19.15 -2.42
N ASN A 28 11.98 -20.26 -1.93
CA ASN A 28 12.01 -20.60 -0.50
C ASN A 28 13.08 -19.82 0.26
N GLU A 29 13.98 -19.13 -0.44
CA GLU A 29 15.01 -18.32 0.16
C GLU A 29 14.52 -16.86 0.31
N MET A 30 14.53 -16.36 1.53
CA MET A 30 14.38 -14.92 1.75
C MET A 30 15.67 -14.25 1.26
N TYR A 31 15.54 -13.20 0.45
CA TYR A 31 16.67 -12.39 -0.03
C TYR A 31 17.55 -13.03 -1.13
N GLU A 32 17.05 -14.01 -1.90
CA GLU A 32 17.68 -14.37 -3.18
C GLU A 32 17.55 -13.21 -4.18
N GLU A 33 18.67 -12.79 -4.79
CA GLU A 33 18.67 -11.82 -5.89
C GLU A 33 18.04 -12.44 -7.13
N HIS A 34 16.72 -12.26 -7.30
CA HIS A 34 16.04 -12.57 -8.54
C HIS A 34 15.45 -11.31 -9.17
N GLY A 35 15.61 -11.15 -10.49
CA GLY A 35 15.12 -9.98 -11.22
C GLY A 35 13.59 -9.88 -11.36
N CYS A 36 12.81 -10.83 -10.83
CA CYS A 36 11.34 -10.80 -10.88
C CYS A 36 10.76 -9.78 -9.90
N ILE A 37 9.81 -8.97 -10.38
CA ILE A 37 9.15 -7.90 -9.62
C ILE A 37 7.68 -8.18 -9.27
N ALA A 38 7.06 -9.18 -9.90
CA ALA A 38 5.65 -9.49 -9.73
C ALA A 38 5.45 -10.50 -8.60
N SER A 39 4.95 -10.05 -7.45
CA SER A 39 4.65 -10.89 -6.30
C SER A 39 3.20 -11.36 -6.31
N CYS A 40 2.80 -12.17 -5.34
CA CYS A 40 1.39 -12.51 -5.15
C CYS A 40 1.01 -12.47 -3.68
N GLY A 41 -0.18 -11.94 -3.41
CA GLY A 41 -0.75 -11.76 -2.09
C GLY A 41 -2.23 -12.15 -2.05
N LEU A 42 -2.86 -11.92 -0.91
CA LEU A 42 -4.29 -12.10 -0.73
C LEU A 42 -4.98 -10.73 -0.83
N ALA A 43 -5.90 -10.57 -1.77
CA ALA A 43 -6.70 -9.36 -1.90
C ALA A 43 -7.86 -9.38 -0.89
N TYR A 44 -8.73 -10.38 -0.99
CA TYR A 44 -9.88 -10.59 -0.11
C TYR A 44 -10.42 -12.01 -0.28
N ASP A 45 -10.96 -12.62 0.77
CA ASP A 45 -11.52 -13.98 0.78
C ASP A 45 -10.63 -15.04 0.12
N LYS A 46 -11.00 -15.46 -1.09
CA LYS A 46 -10.27 -16.42 -1.95
C LYS A 46 -9.75 -15.78 -3.24
N ILE A 47 -9.76 -14.46 -3.31
CA ILE A 47 -9.20 -13.68 -4.41
C ILE A 47 -7.75 -13.32 -4.09
N LEU A 48 -6.85 -13.74 -4.97
CA LEU A 48 -5.44 -13.42 -4.95
C LEU A 48 -5.17 -12.17 -5.79
N GLU A 49 -4.12 -11.47 -5.42
CA GLU A 49 -3.59 -10.32 -6.18
C GLU A 49 -2.19 -10.63 -6.70
N LEU A 50 -1.88 -10.15 -7.90
CA LEU A 50 -0.52 -9.94 -8.36
C LEU A 50 -0.09 -8.54 -7.91
N VAL A 51 1.09 -8.39 -7.33
CA VAL A 51 1.50 -7.10 -6.77
C VAL A 51 2.85 -6.64 -7.27
N LEU A 52 2.88 -5.40 -7.73
CA LEU A 52 4.06 -4.67 -8.16
C LEU A 52 4.37 -3.59 -7.12
N ASP A 53 5.63 -3.60 -6.69
CA ASP A 53 6.15 -2.75 -5.64
C ASP A 53 7.10 -1.70 -6.26
N ILE A 54 6.57 -0.50 -6.52
CA ILE A 54 7.30 0.63 -7.10
C ILE A 54 8.27 1.19 -6.07
N LYS A 55 9.45 1.59 -6.55
CA LYS A 55 10.50 2.21 -5.73
C LYS A 55 10.51 3.74 -5.92
N GLY A 56 10.74 4.44 -4.82
CA GLY A 56 10.87 5.91 -4.79
C GLY A 56 9.59 6.59 -4.32
N CYS A 57 9.72 7.56 -3.42
CA CYS A 57 8.61 8.32 -2.83
C CYS A 57 8.99 9.79 -2.67
N ASN A 58 8.01 10.68 -2.75
CA ASN A 58 8.14 12.11 -2.45
C ASN A 58 7.72 12.47 -1.01
N LEU A 59 7.25 11.50 -0.21
CA LEU A 59 6.92 11.67 1.21
C LEU A 59 7.89 10.89 2.11
N HIS A 60 8.01 11.29 3.39
CA HIS A 60 8.89 10.69 4.39
C HIS A 60 8.09 10.20 5.62
N CYS A 61 7.03 9.43 5.35
CA CYS A 61 6.08 9.02 6.37
C CYS A 61 6.76 8.24 7.51
N LYS A 62 6.52 8.66 8.75
CA LYS A 62 7.20 8.11 9.93
C LYS A 62 6.92 6.62 10.16
N TYR A 63 5.77 6.14 9.70
CA TYR A 63 5.29 4.75 9.78
C TYR A 63 5.33 3.99 8.44
N CYS A 64 6.09 4.48 7.45
CA CYS A 64 6.11 3.91 6.11
C CYS A 64 6.60 2.45 6.13
N TRP A 65 5.75 1.51 5.72
CA TRP A 65 6.13 0.11 5.55
C TRP A 65 7.12 -0.08 4.39
N CYS A 66 7.07 0.78 3.37
CA CYS A 66 8.01 0.78 2.24
C CYS A 66 9.37 1.44 2.53
N TRP A 67 9.70 1.77 3.78
CA TRP A 67 10.94 2.50 4.08
C TRP A 67 12.20 1.75 3.61
N LYS A 68 12.35 0.46 3.93
CA LYS A 68 13.51 -0.32 3.48
C LYS A 68 13.55 -0.49 1.96
N MET A 69 12.40 -0.63 1.30
CA MET A 69 12.34 -0.66 -0.17
C MET A 69 12.95 0.61 -0.75
N ARG A 70 12.57 1.78 -0.23
CA ARG A 70 13.04 3.07 -0.73
C ARG A 70 14.55 3.24 -0.59
N TYR A 71 15.10 2.88 0.55
CA TYR A 71 16.48 3.25 0.90
C TYR A 71 17.50 2.12 0.82
N HIS A 72 17.10 0.87 1.04
CA HIS A 72 18.03 -0.24 1.25
C HIS A 72 17.93 -1.35 0.20
N SER A 73 16.85 -1.39 -0.59
CA SER A 73 16.77 -2.35 -1.68
C SER A 73 17.56 -1.87 -2.89
N GLU A 74 17.99 -2.79 -3.75
CA GLU A 74 18.57 -2.45 -5.05
C GLU A 74 17.50 -1.98 -6.05
N ASP A 75 17.92 -1.34 -7.13
CA ASP A 75 17.02 -0.92 -8.21
C ASP A 75 16.78 -2.08 -9.17
N ILE A 76 15.53 -2.52 -9.31
CA ILE A 76 15.15 -3.44 -10.38
C ILE A 76 14.53 -2.62 -11.51
N LYS A 77 15.29 -2.44 -12.59
CA LYS A 77 14.90 -1.66 -13.77
C LYS A 77 14.18 -2.54 -14.79
N LYS A 78 12.98 -2.14 -15.21
CA LYS A 78 12.13 -2.93 -16.12
C LYS A 78 11.46 -2.06 -17.17
N SER A 79 11.45 -2.50 -18.42
CA SER A 79 10.56 -1.91 -19.43
C SER A 79 9.11 -2.36 -19.20
N PRO A 80 8.08 -1.67 -19.73
CA PRO A 80 6.69 -2.11 -19.60
C PRO A 80 6.45 -3.55 -20.08
N LYS A 81 7.16 -3.99 -21.13
CA LYS A 81 7.09 -5.37 -21.64
C LYS A 81 7.69 -6.38 -20.66
N ASP A 82 8.77 -6.02 -19.97
CA ASP A 82 9.34 -6.88 -18.93
C ASP A 82 8.40 -7.01 -17.73
N VAL A 83 7.71 -5.93 -17.35
CA VAL A 83 6.70 -5.94 -16.29
C VAL A 83 5.55 -6.88 -16.65
N LEU A 84 5.02 -6.79 -17.87
CA LEU A 84 3.98 -7.70 -18.36
C LEU A 84 4.43 -9.16 -18.31
N ARG A 85 5.65 -9.46 -18.79
CA ARG A 85 6.22 -10.82 -18.75
C ARG A 85 6.32 -11.35 -17.32
N ASP A 86 6.77 -10.52 -16.38
CA ASP A 86 6.89 -10.92 -14.98
C ASP A 86 5.50 -11.19 -14.35
N LEU A 87 4.49 -10.36 -14.66
CA LEU A 87 3.10 -10.58 -14.24
C LEU A 87 2.52 -11.89 -14.80
N GLU A 88 2.67 -12.13 -16.11
CA GLU A 88 2.15 -13.34 -16.76
C GLU A 88 2.86 -14.60 -16.27
N CYS A 89 4.17 -14.53 -16.05
CA CYS A 89 4.95 -15.61 -15.46
C CYS A 89 4.46 -15.94 -14.05
N ARG A 90 4.23 -14.92 -13.20
CA ARG A 90 3.71 -15.15 -11.84
C ARG A 90 2.27 -15.66 -11.87
N PHE A 91 1.44 -15.15 -12.77
CA PHE A 91 0.10 -15.70 -13.00
C PHE A 91 0.17 -17.21 -13.31
N ASP A 92 1.03 -17.61 -14.25
CA ASP A 92 1.26 -19.01 -14.62
C ASP A 92 1.64 -19.90 -13.44
N GLU A 93 2.57 -19.44 -12.60
CA GLU A 93 3.03 -20.19 -11.43
C GLU A 93 1.90 -20.46 -10.45
N VAL A 94 1.08 -19.43 -10.17
CA VAL A 94 -0.01 -19.50 -9.20
C VAL A 94 -1.14 -20.39 -9.71
N VAL A 95 -1.55 -20.27 -10.98
CA VAL A 95 -2.67 -21.07 -11.52
C VAL A 95 -2.32 -22.55 -11.71
N LYS A 96 -1.02 -22.86 -11.93
CA LYS A 96 -0.53 -24.24 -12.00
C LYS A 96 -0.46 -24.93 -10.63
N ASP A 97 -0.60 -24.17 -9.53
CA ASP A 97 -0.60 -24.75 -8.20
C ASP A 97 -1.89 -25.51 -7.89
N LYS A 98 -1.71 -26.77 -7.49
CA LYS A 98 -2.82 -27.68 -7.19
C LYS A 98 -3.61 -27.25 -5.95
N PHE A 99 -3.00 -26.57 -4.99
CA PHE A 99 -3.71 -26.10 -3.79
C PHE A 99 -4.53 -24.86 -4.06
N VAL A 100 -4.06 -23.95 -4.92
CA VAL A 100 -4.83 -22.78 -5.37
C VAL A 100 -6.16 -23.23 -5.97
N SER A 101 -6.11 -24.10 -6.97
CA SER A 101 -7.31 -24.65 -7.61
C SER A 101 -8.17 -25.49 -6.65
N LYS A 102 -7.59 -26.47 -5.94
CA LYS A 102 -8.32 -27.35 -5.01
C LYS A 102 -9.05 -26.60 -3.89
N LYS A 103 -8.49 -25.47 -3.43
CA LYS A 103 -9.10 -24.66 -2.37
C LYS A 103 -10.03 -23.55 -2.90
N GLY A 104 -10.15 -23.43 -4.21
CA GLY A 104 -11.01 -22.45 -4.89
C GLY A 104 -10.47 -21.02 -4.84
N TYR A 105 -9.15 -20.86 -4.76
CA TYR A 105 -8.52 -19.54 -4.91
C TYR A 105 -8.38 -19.20 -6.39
N ARG A 106 -8.51 -17.91 -6.72
CA ARG A 106 -8.27 -17.40 -8.07
C ARG A 106 -7.61 -16.03 -8.02
N ILE A 107 -6.79 -15.71 -9.02
CA ILE A 107 -6.29 -14.35 -9.20
C ILE A 107 -7.41 -13.52 -9.81
N GLY A 108 -7.61 -12.30 -9.29
CA GLY A 108 -8.58 -11.36 -9.84
C GLY A 108 -8.17 -9.90 -9.75
N VAL A 109 -7.01 -9.61 -9.16
CA VAL A 109 -6.54 -8.26 -8.90
C VAL A 109 -5.07 -8.12 -9.31
N ILE A 110 -4.73 -6.99 -9.93
CA ILE A 110 -3.35 -6.53 -10.08
C ILE A 110 -3.22 -5.25 -9.25
N ARG A 111 -2.32 -5.23 -8.29
CA ARG A 111 -2.05 -4.05 -7.46
C ARG A 111 -0.71 -3.43 -7.85
N ILE A 112 -0.73 -2.15 -8.18
CA ILE A 112 0.45 -1.30 -8.35
C ILE A 112 0.52 -0.43 -7.10
N THR A 113 1.46 -0.77 -6.21
CA THR A 113 1.67 -0.10 -4.92
C THR A 113 3.17 0.07 -4.72
N GLY A 114 3.61 0.19 -3.47
CA GLY A 114 4.98 0.48 -3.11
C GLY A 114 5.27 1.96 -3.30
N ASN A 115 5.85 2.57 -2.27
CA ASN A 115 6.29 3.96 -2.27
C ASN A 115 5.35 4.95 -3.00
N GLU A 116 5.70 5.45 -4.20
CA GLU A 116 4.84 6.35 -4.97
C GLU A 116 4.82 6.04 -6.48
N PRO A 117 3.77 5.35 -6.98
CA PRO A 117 3.58 5.10 -8.41
C PRO A 117 3.51 6.34 -9.29
N SER A 118 2.98 7.47 -8.79
CA SER A 118 2.80 8.68 -9.59
C SER A 118 4.14 9.30 -10.04
N LEU A 119 5.25 8.98 -9.38
CA LEU A 119 6.60 9.42 -9.80
C LEU A 119 7.06 8.75 -11.09
N GLN A 120 6.40 7.67 -11.51
CA GLN A 120 6.72 6.90 -12.71
C GLN A 120 5.48 6.74 -13.60
N TRP A 121 4.60 7.74 -13.60
CA TRP A 121 3.24 7.61 -14.13
C TRP A 121 3.15 7.23 -15.60
N ASP A 122 4.00 7.80 -16.46
CA ASP A 122 4.00 7.43 -17.87
C ASP A 122 4.40 5.95 -18.05
N HIS A 123 5.30 5.43 -17.22
CA HIS A 123 5.68 4.01 -17.25
C HIS A 123 4.51 3.15 -16.77
N VAL A 124 3.81 3.57 -15.72
CA VAL A 124 2.59 2.90 -15.22
C VAL A 124 1.51 2.87 -16.31
N LYS A 125 1.22 3.98 -16.99
CA LYS A 125 0.25 4.04 -18.10
C LYS A 125 0.59 3.05 -19.22
N GLU A 126 1.85 2.93 -19.59
CA GLU A 126 2.28 1.97 -20.62
C GLU A 126 2.13 0.51 -20.15
N VAL A 127 2.36 0.21 -18.87
CA VAL A 127 2.08 -1.11 -18.31
C VAL A 127 0.58 -1.40 -18.34
N LEU A 128 -0.28 -0.44 -17.99
CA LEU A 128 -1.74 -0.61 -18.01
C LEU A 128 -2.27 -0.88 -19.42
N LYS A 129 -1.77 -0.17 -20.44
CA LYS A 129 -2.10 -0.44 -21.86
C LYS A 129 -1.72 -1.85 -22.29
N LEU A 130 -0.63 -2.40 -21.75
CA LEU A 130 -0.22 -3.78 -22.02
C LEU A 130 -1.07 -4.81 -21.29
N ILE A 131 -1.47 -4.54 -20.04
CA ILE A 131 -2.41 -5.37 -19.28
C ILE A 131 -3.76 -5.43 -19.99
N ASP A 132 -4.26 -4.28 -20.45
CA ASP A 132 -5.53 -4.13 -21.17
C ASP A 132 -5.60 -4.99 -22.44
N ARG A 133 -4.48 -5.12 -23.15
CA ARG A 133 -4.35 -5.95 -24.35
C ARG A 133 -4.01 -7.41 -24.07
N SER A 134 -3.67 -7.77 -22.82
CA SER A 134 -3.30 -9.15 -22.47
C SER A 134 -4.56 -9.98 -22.30
N GLU A 135 -4.72 -11.02 -23.12
CA GLU A 135 -5.83 -11.99 -23.00
C GLU A 135 -5.91 -12.63 -21.61
N ARG A 136 -4.78 -12.71 -20.90
CA ARG A 136 -4.63 -13.37 -19.61
C ARG A 136 -5.01 -12.47 -18.44
N LEU A 137 -4.65 -11.18 -18.55
CA LEU A 137 -4.69 -10.24 -17.43
C LEU A 137 -5.82 -9.20 -17.54
N ARG A 138 -6.37 -8.95 -18.74
CA ARG A 138 -7.39 -7.90 -18.98
C ARG A 138 -8.69 -8.08 -18.20
N SER A 139 -8.97 -9.27 -17.69
CA SER A 139 -10.17 -9.51 -16.89
C SER A 139 -10.00 -9.12 -15.42
N PHE A 140 -8.79 -8.75 -15.00
CA PHE A 140 -8.48 -8.43 -13.61
C PHE A 140 -8.73 -6.97 -13.34
N LYS A 141 -9.24 -6.69 -12.14
CA LYS A 141 -9.30 -5.33 -11.61
C LYS A 141 -7.87 -4.86 -11.33
N VAL A 142 -7.54 -3.65 -11.75
CA VAL A 142 -6.27 -3.01 -11.38
C VAL A 142 -6.51 -2.04 -10.23
N ILE A 143 -5.63 -2.05 -9.23
CA ILE A 143 -5.63 -1.09 -8.12
C ILE A 143 -4.30 -0.36 -8.12
N ILE A 144 -4.32 0.97 -8.12
CA ILE A 144 -3.14 1.83 -8.04
C ILE A 144 -3.20 2.59 -6.72
N GLU A 145 -2.22 2.39 -5.85
CA GLU A 145 -2.13 3.11 -4.57
C GLU A 145 -1.13 4.25 -4.68
N THR A 146 -1.58 5.49 -4.45
CA THR A 146 -0.76 6.70 -4.58
C THR A 146 -1.01 7.62 -3.39
N ASN A 147 -0.08 8.52 -3.07
CA ASN A 147 -0.33 9.60 -2.12
C ASN A 147 -1.03 10.82 -2.75
N GLY A 148 -1.20 10.88 -4.07
CA GLY A 148 -1.97 11.93 -4.74
C GLY A 148 -1.23 13.24 -5.00
N VAL A 149 -0.13 13.54 -4.29
CA VAL A 149 0.52 14.88 -4.34
C VAL A 149 0.96 15.27 -5.75
N ALA A 150 1.52 14.33 -6.54
CA ALA A 150 1.98 14.65 -7.89
C ALA A 150 0.81 14.98 -8.84
N PHE A 151 -0.37 14.40 -8.57
CA PHE A 151 -1.54 14.55 -9.42
C PHE A 151 -2.09 15.98 -9.45
N ALA A 152 -1.83 16.79 -8.41
CA ALA A 152 -2.18 18.20 -8.42
C ALA A 152 -1.62 18.95 -9.64
N LYS A 153 -0.43 18.56 -10.14
CA LYS A 153 0.26 19.29 -11.22
C LYS A 153 0.43 18.49 -12.52
N MET A 154 0.41 17.16 -12.47
CA MET A 154 0.61 16.34 -13.66
C MET A 154 -0.67 16.12 -14.46
N ASP A 155 -0.53 15.74 -15.72
CA ASP A 155 -1.65 15.30 -16.55
C ASP A 155 -2.17 13.93 -16.11
N VAL A 156 -3.48 13.83 -15.94
CA VAL A 156 -4.15 12.62 -15.45
C VAL A 156 -4.70 11.76 -16.57
N ASN A 157 -4.75 12.23 -17.82
CA ASN A 157 -5.47 11.59 -18.91
C ASN A 157 -5.00 10.17 -19.30
N GLY A 158 -5.88 9.47 -20.04
CA GLY A 158 -5.52 8.33 -20.86
C GLY A 158 -5.78 6.95 -20.25
N LEU A 159 -6.36 6.87 -19.05
CA LEU A 159 -6.80 5.59 -18.47
C LEU A 159 -8.26 5.24 -18.81
N ASP A 160 -9.07 6.26 -19.08
CA ASP A 160 -10.49 6.18 -19.46
C ASP A 160 -10.73 5.52 -20.83
N ASN A 161 -9.67 5.40 -21.64
CA ASN A 161 -9.70 4.71 -22.93
C ASN A 161 -9.38 3.21 -22.82
N LEU A 162 -9.07 2.71 -21.63
CA LEU A 162 -8.78 1.30 -21.41
C LEU A 162 -10.08 0.55 -21.08
N GLU A 163 -10.18 -0.73 -21.45
CA GLU A 163 -11.36 -1.57 -21.16
C GLU A 163 -11.29 -2.20 -19.76
N ILE A 164 -10.11 -2.25 -19.15
CA ILE A 164 -9.90 -2.77 -17.78
C ILE A 164 -10.53 -1.87 -16.72
N ASN A 165 -11.05 -2.48 -15.64
CA ASN A 165 -11.50 -1.73 -14.47
C ASN A 165 -10.31 -1.30 -13.61
N ILE A 166 -10.23 -0.01 -13.28
CA ILE A 166 -9.11 0.57 -12.52
C ILE A 166 -9.65 1.26 -11.27
N ASP A 167 -9.05 0.97 -10.11
CA ASP A 167 -9.22 1.78 -8.91
C ASP A 167 -7.93 2.57 -8.64
N ILE A 168 -8.06 3.87 -8.40
CA ILE A 168 -6.98 4.72 -7.89
C ILE A 168 -7.29 5.05 -6.44
N ASP A 169 -6.52 4.47 -5.53
CA ASP A 169 -6.63 4.69 -4.10
C ASP A 169 -5.67 5.81 -3.68
N VAL A 170 -6.21 7.00 -3.41
CA VAL A 170 -5.46 8.16 -2.95
C VAL A 170 -5.32 8.12 -1.43
N SER A 171 -4.12 7.79 -0.98
CA SER A 171 -3.76 7.50 0.39
C SER A 171 -3.37 8.77 1.16
N PHE A 172 -4.34 9.40 1.79
CA PHE A 172 -4.14 10.58 2.65
C PHE A 172 -3.34 10.24 3.91
N LYS A 173 -2.44 11.14 4.30
CA LYS A 173 -1.50 10.95 5.42
C LYS A 173 -1.88 11.80 6.63
N GLY A 174 -3.16 11.79 6.98
CA GLY A 174 -3.78 12.69 7.93
C GLY A 174 -5.04 13.30 7.31
N VAL A 175 -5.90 13.88 8.14
CA VAL A 175 -7.15 14.51 7.70
C VAL A 175 -7.14 16.04 7.78
N ASN A 176 -6.02 16.60 8.24
CA ASN A 176 -5.76 18.02 8.25
C ASN A 176 -4.26 18.29 8.07
N TYR A 177 -3.93 19.57 7.89
CA TYR A 177 -2.58 20.07 7.63
C TYR A 177 -1.54 19.68 8.71
N ASP A 178 -1.91 19.76 9.99
CA ASP A 178 -1.00 19.47 11.11
C ASP A 178 -0.72 17.98 11.21
N GLN A 179 -1.75 17.15 11.04
CA GLN A 179 -1.59 15.71 10.97
C GLN A 179 -0.74 15.29 9.78
N PHE A 180 -0.98 15.87 8.60
CA PHE A 180 -0.19 15.60 7.40
C PHE A 180 1.29 15.88 7.62
N GLU A 181 1.63 17.06 8.14
CA GLU A 181 3.02 17.43 8.39
C GLU A 181 3.67 16.49 9.41
N TRP A 182 2.96 16.23 10.50
CA TRP A 182 3.45 15.35 11.55
C TRP A 182 3.69 13.93 11.06
N LEU A 183 2.79 13.38 10.26
CA LEU A 183 2.82 11.99 9.83
C LEU A 183 3.75 11.77 8.62
N SER A 184 3.76 12.69 7.66
CA SER A 184 4.52 12.58 6.40
C SER A 184 5.94 13.13 6.48
N SER A 185 6.25 13.94 7.51
CA SER A 185 7.49 14.70 7.64
C SER A 185 7.76 15.64 6.44
N VAL A 186 6.70 16.10 5.78
CA VAL A 186 6.72 17.09 4.70
C VAL A 186 5.95 18.32 5.15
N LYS A 187 6.29 19.51 4.64
CA LYS A 187 5.64 20.77 5.05
C LYS A 187 4.12 20.70 4.87
N ARG A 188 3.38 21.27 5.83
CA ARG A 188 1.92 21.21 5.88
C ARG A 188 1.23 21.64 4.58
N GLU A 189 1.77 22.60 3.83
CA GLU A 189 1.14 23.13 2.62
C GLU A 189 1.00 22.08 1.51
N TYR A 190 1.80 21.01 1.55
CA TYR A 190 1.69 19.90 0.60
C TYR A 190 0.43 19.05 0.80
N PHE A 191 -0.24 19.18 1.95
CA PHE A 191 -1.55 18.54 2.16
C PHE A 191 -2.58 19.03 1.13
N ARG A 192 -2.53 20.33 0.79
CA ARG A 192 -3.37 20.91 -0.27
C ARG A 192 -3.17 20.21 -1.61
N TYR A 193 -1.94 19.80 -1.93
CA TYR A 193 -1.67 19.04 -3.16
C TYR A 193 -2.21 17.60 -3.11
N GLN A 194 -2.37 16.98 -1.93
CA GLN A 194 -3.11 15.71 -1.85
C GLN A 194 -4.59 15.92 -2.19
N ILE A 195 -5.21 16.97 -1.64
CA ILE A 195 -6.62 17.32 -1.92
C ILE A 195 -6.79 17.65 -3.41
N GLU A 196 -6.00 18.58 -3.95
CA GLU A 196 -6.07 18.98 -5.36
C GLU A 196 -5.81 17.79 -6.30
N GLY A 197 -4.87 16.91 -5.95
CA GLY A 197 -4.60 15.70 -6.73
C GLY A 197 -5.76 14.71 -6.71
N PHE A 198 -6.40 14.50 -5.56
CA PHE A 198 -7.61 13.68 -5.45
C PHE A 198 -8.75 14.28 -6.27
N VAL A 199 -9.07 15.57 -6.08
CA VAL A 199 -10.17 16.26 -6.78
C VAL A 199 -9.96 16.17 -8.29
N LYS A 200 -8.75 16.46 -8.77
CA LYS A 200 -8.43 16.39 -10.19
C LYS A 200 -8.65 14.99 -10.77
N LEU A 201 -8.21 13.95 -10.06
CA LEU A 201 -8.42 12.57 -10.48
C LEU A 201 -9.90 12.21 -10.48
N PHE A 202 -10.61 12.53 -9.39
CA PHE A 202 -12.02 12.20 -9.20
C PHE A 202 -12.88 12.86 -10.27
N ASP A 203 -12.76 14.17 -10.42
CA ASP A 203 -13.57 14.96 -11.37
C ASP A 203 -13.28 14.56 -12.82
N TYR A 204 -12.02 14.22 -13.15
CA TYR A 204 -11.66 13.78 -14.50
C TYR A 204 -12.23 12.40 -14.85
N TYR A 205 -12.25 11.47 -13.89
CA TYR A 205 -12.63 10.08 -14.12
C TYR A 205 -14.08 9.75 -13.74
N GLU A 206 -14.86 10.74 -13.30
CA GLU A 206 -16.26 10.56 -12.94
C GLU A 206 -17.05 9.96 -14.12
N GLY A 207 -17.79 8.87 -13.85
CA GLY A 207 -18.58 8.16 -14.87
C GLY A 207 -17.79 7.26 -15.81
N THR A 208 -16.49 7.07 -15.60
CA THR A 208 -15.64 6.17 -16.41
C THR A 208 -15.44 4.79 -15.75
N ASN A 209 -14.64 3.93 -16.39
CA ASN A 209 -14.16 2.65 -15.84
C ASN A 209 -13.08 2.81 -14.74
N VAL A 210 -12.70 4.04 -14.42
CA VAL A 210 -11.71 4.37 -13.39
C VAL A 210 -12.42 4.90 -12.15
N SER A 211 -12.33 4.19 -11.04
CA SER A 211 -12.85 4.63 -9.74
C SER A 211 -11.75 5.27 -8.90
N VAL A 212 -11.93 6.50 -8.45
CA VAL A 212 -10.99 7.18 -7.56
C VAL A 212 -11.53 7.12 -6.13
N ASN A 213 -10.73 6.65 -5.18
CA ASN A 213 -11.14 6.46 -3.79
C ASN A 213 -10.24 7.27 -2.84
N PRO A 214 -10.79 8.12 -1.97
CA PRO A 214 -10.03 8.67 -0.87
C PRO A 214 -9.85 7.59 0.20
N VAL A 215 -8.59 7.35 0.59
CA VAL A 215 -8.24 6.33 1.58
C VAL A 215 -7.42 6.96 2.69
N LEU A 216 -7.83 6.72 3.93
CA LEU A 216 -7.05 7.13 5.09
C LEU A 216 -5.90 6.13 5.30
N GLY A 217 -4.73 6.45 4.74
CA GLY A 217 -3.58 5.55 4.66
C GLY A 217 -2.68 5.56 5.87
N ILE A 218 -3.24 5.36 7.05
CA ILE A 218 -2.55 5.25 8.33
C ILE A 218 -2.75 3.85 8.90
N ASN A 219 -1.65 3.18 9.21
CA ASN A 219 -1.70 1.88 9.85
C ASN A 219 -2.09 2.06 11.33
N HIS A 220 -3.36 1.89 11.66
CA HIS A 220 -3.82 1.73 13.04
C HIS A 220 -4.39 0.32 13.20
N ALA A 221 -4.31 -0.24 14.40
CA ALA A 221 -4.79 -1.59 14.64
C ALA A 221 -5.33 -1.71 16.05
N GLU A 222 -6.63 -1.95 16.13
CA GLU A 222 -7.26 -2.49 17.33
C GLU A 222 -6.90 -3.97 17.44
N ASN A 223 -6.68 -4.46 18.66
CA ASN A 223 -6.38 -5.88 18.92
C ASN A 223 -5.12 -6.43 18.22
N TYR A 224 -4.08 -5.61 18.08
CA TYR A 224 -2.78 -6.05 17.59
C TYR A 224 -2.20 -7.19 18.42
N CYS A 225 -1.84 -8.28 17.76
CA CYS A 225 -1.41 -9.51 18.43
C CYS A 225 0.08 -9.78 18.22
N VAL A 226 0.81 -9.89 19.33
CA VAL A 226 2.22 -10.30 19.36
C VAL A 226 2.36 -11.61 20.14
N TRP A 227 3.16 -12.53 19.61
CA TRP A 227 3.56 -13.75 20.31
C TRP A 227 5.03 -13.67 20.69
N LYS A 228 5.35 -13.88 21.97
CA LYS A 228 6.74 -13.90 22.45
C LYS A 228 6.91 -14.89 23.60
N ARG A 229 7.94 -15.73 23.52
CA ARG A 229 8.28 -16.75 24.54
C ARG A 229 7.07 -17.60 24.95
N GLY A 230 6.28 -18.07 23.98
CA GLY A 230 5.10 -18.90 24.21
C GLY A 230 3.86 -18.17 24.75
N LYS A 231 3.93 -16.85 24.96
CA LYS A 231 2.82 -16.04 25.47
C LYS A 231 2.24 -15.12 24.40
N LYS A 232 0.92 -15.01 24.38
CA LYS A 232 0.15 -14.11 23.50
C LYS A 232 -0.08 -12.77 24.21
N TYR A 233 0.17 -11.69 23.49
CA TYR A 233 -0.11 -10.31 23.91
C TYR A 233 -1.06 -9.69 22.89
N VAL A 234 -2.20 -9.17 23.35
CA VAL A 234 -3.18 -8.46 22.54
C VAL A 234 -3.26 -7.03 23.07
N MET A 235 -3.06 -6.05 22.20
CA MET A 235 -2.90 -4.64 22.55
C MET A 235 -3.48 -3.76 21.45
N ASP A 236 -3.80 -2.51 21.76
CA ASP A 236 -4.19 -1.53 20.74
C ASP A 236 -2.99 -0.66 20.35
N VAL A 237 -2.95 -0.27 19.08
CA VAL A 237 -1.94 0.65 18.55
C VAL A 237 -2.61 1.96 18.18
N GLU A 238 -2.24 3.00 18.91
CA GLU A 238 -2.68 4.36 18.65
C GLU A 238 -1.63 5.12 17.84
N ILE A 239 -2.10 5.97 16.93
CA ILE A 239 -1.26 7.01 16.32
C ILE A 239 -1.35 8.27 17.16
N ILE A 240 -0.21 8.84 17.52
CA ILE A 240 -0.10 9.97 18.45
C ILE A 240 0.55 11.20 17.82
N ASP A 241 0.22 12.38 18.35
CA ASP A 241 0.89 13.64 18.06
C ASP A 241 2.26 13.74 18.78
N LYS A 242 2.96 14.86 18.57
CA LYS A 242 4.26 15.17 19.21
C LYS A 242 4.21 15.32 20.73
N TYR A 243 3.02 15.47 21.31
CA TYR A 243 2.79 15.58 22.76
C TYR A 243 2.32 14.26 23.37
N GLY A 244 2.15 13.23 22.55
CA GLY A 244 1.65 11.93 22.97
C GLY A 244 0.13 11.83 23.01
N ASN A 245 -0.64 12.81 22.54
CA ASN A 245 -2.10 12.69 22.46
C ASN A 245 -2.48 11.81 21.27
N LYS A 246 -3.54 10.99 21.41
CA LYS A 246 -4.09 10.23 20.29
C LYS A 246 -4.60 11.20 19.21
N LEU A 247 -4.21 10.98 17.95
CA LEU A 247 -4.73 11.78 16.85
C LEU A 247 -6.22 11.48 16.62
N ASN A 248 -6.99 12.54 16.38
CA ASN A 248 -8.39 12.44 15.99
C ASN A 248 -8.51 12.47 14.46
N PHE A 249 -8.75 11.31 13.84
CA PHE A 249 -8.92 11.22 12.39
C PHE A 249 -10.33 11.59 11.88
N TYR A 250 -11.10 12.28 12.71
CA TYR A 250 -12.34 12.96 12.35
C TYR A 250 -12.23 14.49 12.47
N ASP A 251 -11.05 15.01 12.83
CA ASP A 251 -10.74 16.45 12.87
C ASP A 251 -10.31 16.94 11.49
N TYR A 252 -11.25 16.94 10.55
CA TYR A 252 -11.02 17.30 9.15
C TYR A 252 -10.71 18.80 9.02
N SER A 253 -9.78 19.16 8.13
CA SER A 253 -9.72 20.56 7.69
C SER A 253 -10.92 20.90 6.81
N LYS A 254 -11.35 22.15 6.85
CA LYS A 254 -12.54 22.61 6.12
C LYS A 254 -12.49 22.28 4.62
N ASP A 255 -11.36 22.49 3.98
CA ASP A 255 -11.14 22.17 2.56
C ASP A 255 -11.16 20.66 2.29
N PHE A 256 -10.75 19.82 3.25
CA PHE A 256 -10.87 18.37 3.12
C PHE A 256 -12.34 17.94 3.14
N GLU A 257 -13.16 18.52 4.01
CA GLU A 257 -14.60 18.25 4.05
C GLU A 257 -15.29 18.73 2.77
N GLU A 258 -15.03 19.98 2.38
CA GLU A 258 -15.67 20.64 1.24
C GLU A 258 -15.25 20.02 -0.10
N GLU A 259 -14.02 19.54 -0.23
CA GLU A 259 -13.51 19.04 -1.52
C GLU A 259 -13.43 17.51 -1.62
N VAL A 260 -13.03 16.81 -0.55
CA VAL A 260 -12.84 15.35 -0.60
C VAL A 260 -14.11 14.64 -0.18
N LEU A 261 -14.61 14.93 1.03
CA LEU A 261 -15.75 14.20 1.61
C LEU A 261 -17.08 14.52 0.93
N SER A 262 -17.20 15.71 0.33
CA SER A 262 -18.37 16.07 -0.49
C SER A 262 -18.49 15.22 -1.77
N ARG A 263 -17.37 14.68 -2.28
CA ARG A 263 -17.31 13.85 -3.49
C ARG A 263 -17.41 12.37 -3.17
N LYS A 264 -16.72 11.91 -2.11
CA LYS A 264 -16.70 10.50 -1.75
C LYS A 264 -16.36 10.27 -0.29
N GLU A 265 -17.02 9.28 0.30
CA GLU A 265 -16.74 8.83 1.65
C GLU A 265 -15.29 8.33 1.78
N LEU A 266 -14.62 8.78 2.85
CA LEU A 266 -13.26 8.37 3.18
C LEU A 266 -13.25 6.90 3.61
N ARG A 267 -12.53 6.07 2.85
CA ARG A 267 -12.33 4.67 3.22
C ARG A 267 -11.22 4.54 4.25
N TYR A 268 -11.53 3.89 5.36
CA TYR A 268 -10.54 3.50 6.36
C TYR A 268 -9.93 2.17 5.92
N ASP A 269 -8.67 2.19 5.46
CA ASP A 269 -7.93 0.95 5.24
C ASP A 269 -7.41 0.47 6.59
N GLU A 270 -8.13 -0.49 7.19
CA GLU A 270 -7.71 -1.19 8.41
C GLU A 270 -6.55 -2.15 8.12
N ALA A 271 -5.50 -1.66 7.46
CA ALA A 271 -4.28 -2.41 7.30
C ALA A 271 -3.64 -2.57 8.69
N PRO A 272 -3.47 -3.82 9.19
CA PRO A 272 -2.90 -4.04 10.51
C PRO A 272 -1.51 -3.44 10.59
N PHE A 273 -1.14 -2.87 11.74
CA PHE A 273 0.15 -2.21 11.96
C PHE A 273 1.33 -3.09 11.51
N ARG A 274 1.92 -2.77 10.35
CA ARG A 274 2.87 -3.64 9.62
C ARG A 274 4.29 -3.59 10.18
N GLU A 275 4.47 -3.61 11.50
CA GLU A 275 5.77 -3.51 12.15
C GLU A 275 6.80 -4.50 11.58
N TYR A 276 6.39 -5.76 11.46
CA TYR A 276 7.28 -6.87 11.08
C TYR A 276 7.78 -6.78 9.63
N PHE A 277 7.20 -5.91 8.82
CA PHE A 277 7.48 -5.82 7.38
C PHE A 277 8.32 -4.60 7.00
N GLY A 278 9.13 -4.09 7.93
CA GLY A 278 10.21 -3.18 7.59
C GLY A 278 9.90 -1.68 7.69
N ILE A 279 9.05 -1.30 8.63
CA ILE A 279 8.96 0.09 9.08
C ILE A 279 10.33 0.60 9.57
N ASN A 280 10.53 1.92 9.50
CA ASN A 280 11.62 2.56 10.24
C ASN A 280 11.21 2.63 11.73
N ARG A 281 11.82 1.78 12.56
CA ARG A 281 11.50 1.68 13.99
C ARG A 281 11.73 3.01 14.72
N GLU A 282 12.78 3.75 14.38
CA GLU A 282 13.14 5.01 15.04
C GLU A 282 12.06 6.07 14.81
N THR A 283 11.71 6.33 13.55
CA THR A 283 10.69 7.33 13.23
C THR A 283 9.29 6.86 13.62
N THR A 284 9.01 5.56 13.54
CA THR A 284 7.68 5.05 13.90
C THR A 284 7.42 5.19 15.38
N ARG A 285 8.43 4.99 16.25
CA ARG A 285 8.28 5.24 17.70
C ARG A 285 7.75 6.64 17.99
N LEU A 286 8.14 7.65 17.21
CA LEU A 286 7.67 9.01 17.42
C LEU A 286 6.14 9.16 17.32
N VAL A 287 5.46 8.30 16.55
CA VAL A 287 4.04 8.46 16.21
C VAL A 287 3.16 7.35 16.75
N VAL A 288 3.66 6.46 17.60
CA VAL A 288 2.87 5.34 18.14
C VAL A 288 2.80 5.34 19.66
N ALA A 289 1.66 4.92 20.17
CA ALA A 289 1.49 4.45 21.54
C ALA A 289 0.83 3.07 21.54
N VAL A 290 1.22 2.24 22.49
CA VAL A 290 0.62 0.92 22.71
C VAL A 290 -0.25 0.97 23.95
N VAL A 291 -1.48 0.50 23.84
CA VAL A 291 -2.39 0.34 24.98
C VAL A 291 -2.51 -1.14 25.31
N TYR A 292 -2.08 -1.52 26.51
CA TYR A 292 -2.12 -2.90 26.97
C TYR A 292 -2.63 -2.97 28.41
N LYS A 293 -3.70 -3.74 28.63
CA LYS A 293 -4.36 -3.88 29.93
C LYS A 293 -4.69 -2.53 30.61
N GLY A 294 -5.19 -1.58 29.83
CA GLY A 294 -5.54 -0.24 30.30
C GLY A 294 -4.36 0.69 30.59
N ARG A 295 -3.11 0.23 30.40
CA ARG A 295 -1.91 1.07 30.51
C ARG A 295 -1.43 1.49 29.13
N ARG A 296 -1.01 2.74 29.02
CA ARG A 296 -0.55 3.36 27.78
C ARG A 296 0.96 3.53 27.79
N TYR A 297 1.62 3.05 26.76
CA TYR A 297 3.08 3.04 26.59
C TYR A 297 3.43 3.90 25.37
N LEU A 298 3.90 5.13 25.61
CA LEU A 298 4.27 6.06 24.56
C LEU A 298 5.59 5.64 23.91
N HIS A 299 5.68 5.81 22.60
CA HIS A 299 6.90 5.57 21.82
C HIS A 299 7.47 4.15 21.93
N ILE A 300 6.61 3.18 22.27
CA ILE A 300 6.92 1.76 22.31
C ILE A 300 6.27 1.08 21.12
N LEU A 301 7.04 0.29 20.36
CA LEU A 301 6.46 -0.54 19.31
C LEU A 301 5.79 -1.78 19.92
N PRO A 302 4.73 -2.31 19.29
CA PRO A 302 4.05 -3.52 19.76
C PRO A 302 4.99 -4.71 20.03
N SER A 303 6.00 -4.94 19.19
CA SER A 303 6.96 -6.04 19.38
C SER A 303 7.89 -5.88 20.59
N GLU A 304 8.02 -4.65 21.10
CA GLU A 304 8.92 -4.28 22.21
C GLU A 304 8.22 -4.40 23.55
N LEU A 305 6.90 -4.19 23.58
CA LEU A 305 6.11 -4.25 24.81
C LEU A 305 6.39 -5.51 25.65
N PRO A 306 6.43 -6.74 25.09
CA PRO A 306 6.65 -7.94 25.89
C PRO A 306 8.00 -8.03 26.64
N ASP A 307 9.00 -7.23 26.26
CA ASP A 307 10.28 -7.18 27.01
C ASP A 307 10.24 -6.18 28.17
N LEU A 308 9.23 -5.31 28.21
CA LEU A 308 9.07 -4.26 29.21
C LEU A 308 8.17 -4.68 30.39
N ILE A 309 7.43 -5.79 30.27
CA ILE A 309 6.35 -6.18 31.20
C ILE A 309 6.51 -7.56 31.83
#